data_AF-A0A6A4ZQB8-F1
#
_entry.id   AF-A0A6A4ZQB8-F1
#
_cell.length_a   1.000
_cell.length_b   1.000
_cell.length_c   1.000
_cell.angle_alpha   90.00
_cell.angle_beta   90.00
_cell.angle_gamma   90.00
#
_symmetry.space_group_name_H-M   'P 1'
#
loop_
_entity.id
_entity.type
_entity.pdbx_description
1 polymer ?
#
loop_
_entity_poly.entity_id
_entity_poly.type
_entity_poly.pdbx_seq_one_letter_code
_entity_poly.pdbx_strand_id
1 'polypeptide(L)'
;MPSAASAHVVLASADVLPCICAFQGGLPEDMLPFASLRPLPLTTSAPITDFLARIHNLMADKTAITLWLARYSLTRLDRLVACCRHARAVLLDYAAYHGRLGLLQQLVAKNHEPFPTQLQNVWVVSATQGHVAMLEFLHTRAFRLLATDNNMDRAFEGGPSLTQMPDHPSATTLSNGALGHLLYVVAHVNQLEMLQWLFCMWVPPNAVSRRRVESKCLQMAVRNGYA
;
A
#
# COMPACT_ATOMS: atom_id res chain seq x y z
N MET A 1 35.29 44.62 11.35
CA MET A 1 34.24 43.74 10.80
C MET A 1 34.60 42.31 11.15
N PRO A 2 33.73 41.54 11.83
CA PRO A 2 34.01 40.12 12.07
C PRO A 2 34.23 39.42 10.73
N SER A 3 35.35 38.69 10.63
CA SER A 3 35.70 37.95 9.41
C SER A 3 34.62 36.91 9.11
N ALA A 4 34.23 36.76 7.84
CA ALA A 4 33.23 35.78 7.40
C ALA A 4 33.53 34.35 7.91
N ALA A 5 34.82 34.04 8.14
CA ALA A 5 35.25 32.78 8.74
C ALA A 5 34.71 32.58 10.17
N SER A 6 34.66 33.64 10.99
CA SER A 6 34.17 33.56 12.38
C SER A 6 32.66 33.31 12.45
N ALA A 7 31.88 33.92 11.56
CA ALA A 7 30.45 33.68 11.47
C ALA A 7 30.13 32.24 11.04
N HIS A 8 30.90 31.70 10.09
CA HIS A 8 30.70 30.33 9.61
C HIS A 8 31.01 29.27 10.68
N VAL A 9 32.03 29.50 11.51
CA VAL A 9 32.37 28.62 12.64
C VAL A 9 31.26 28.63 13.70
N VAL A 10 30.66 29.79 13.99
CA VAL A 10 29.57 29.90 14.97
C VAL A 10 28.29 29.24 14.44
N LEU A 11 27.93 29.46 13.17
CA LEU A 11 26.74 28.85 12.56
C LEU A 11 26.86 27.32 12.41
N ALA A 12 28.08 26.82 12.17
CA ALA A 12 28.34 25.38 12.11
C ALA A 12 28.59 24.74 13.49
N SER A 13 28.51 25.49 14.58
CA SER A 13 28.72 24.94 15.92
C SER A 13 27.62 23.95 16.29
N ALA A 14 28.00 22.91 17.04
CA ALA A 14 27.08 21.85 17.47
C ALA A 14 25.92 22.35 18.33
N ASP A 15 26.05 23.52 18.95
CA ASP A 15 25.02 24.11 19.80
C ASP A 15 24.03 24.98 19.01
N VAL A 16 24.51 25.72 17.99
CA VAL A 16 23.71 26.68 17.22
C VAL A 16 22.99 26.00 16.05
N LEU A 17 23.63 25.04 15.38
CA LEU A 17 23.06 24.38 14.20
C LEU A 17 21.74 23.65 14.52
N PRO A 18 21.58 22.91 15.64
CA PRO A 18 20.31 22.32 16.02
C PRO A 18 19.23 23.37 16.31
N CYS A 19 19.60 24.51 16.90
CA CYS A 19 18.66 25.61 17.16
C CYS A 19 18.15 26.23 15.85
N ILE A 20 19.04 26.44 14.87
CA ILE A 20 18.67 26.91 13.53
C ILE A 20 17.77 25.88 12.85
N CYS A 21 18.13 24.60 12.87
CA CYS A 21 17.33 23.54 12.26
C CYS A 21 15.98 23.31 12.97
N ALA A 22 15.88 23.60 14.27
CA ALA A 22 14.62 23.52 15.02
C ALA A 22 13.68 24.68 14.67
N PHE A 23 14.23 25.88 14.40
CA PHE A 23 13.44 27.06 13.99
C PHE A 23 13.12 27.08 12.50
N GLN A 24 14.01 26.56 11.66
CA GLN A 24 13.73 26.34 10.26
C GLN A 24 12.89 25.07 10.14
N GLY A 25 11.56 25.22 10.05
CA GLY A 25 10.64 24.12 9.68
C GLY A 25 10.84 23.59 8.25
N GLY A 26 12.08 23.65 7.75
CA GLY A 26 12.50 23.22 6.44
C GLY A 26 12.64 21.70 6.35
N LEU A 27 12.44 21.21 5.14
CA LEU A 27 12.68 19.82 4.80
C LEU A 27 14.17 19.60 4.57
N PRO A 28 14.76 18.49 5.07
CA PRO A 28 16.12 18.11 4.67
C PRO A 28 16.20 18.03 3.14
N GLU A 29 17.32 18.45 2.57
CA GLU A 29 17.51 18.57 1.11
C GLU A 29 17.15 17.27 0.37
N ASP A 30 17.52 16.13 0.94
CA ASP A 30 17.24 14.83 0.37
C ASP A 30 15.76 14.42 0.42
N MET A 31 14.93 15.10 1.22
CA MET A 31 13.48 14.85 1.30
C MET A 31 12.67 15.79 0.40
N LEU A 32 13.29 16.83 -0.17
CA LEU A 32 12.63 17.78 -1.07
C LEU A 32 11.92 17.09 -2.25
N PRO A 33 12.45 16.01 -2.86
CA PRO A 33 11.73 15.33 -3.95
C PRO A 33 10.36 14.80 -3.54
N PHE A 34 10.11 14.54 -2.25
CA PHE A 34 8.84 14.04 -1.74
C PHE A 34 7.83 15.15 -1.43
N ALA A 35 8.26 16.42 -1.37
CA ALA A 35 7.38 17.55 -1.07
C ALA A 35 6.30 17.74 -2.14
N SER A 36 6.63 17.49 -3.41
CA SER A 36 5.73 17.62 -4.55
C SER A 36 4.92 16.36 -4.86
N LEU A 37 5.31 15.20 -4.33
CA LEU A 37 4.65 13.93 -4.64
C LEU A 37 3.28 13.85 -3.98
N ARG A 38 2.31 13.33 -4.75
CA ARG A 38 0.93 13.13 -4.28
C ARG A 38 0.63 11.63 -4.15
N PRO A 39 -0.04 11.20 -3.06
CA PRO A 39 -0.59 9.85 -2.95
C PRO A 39 -1.59 9.56 -4.05
N LEU A 40 -1.80 8.28 -4.37
CA LEU A 40 -2.89 7.89 -5.25
C LEU A 40 -4.24 8.24 -4.60
N PRO A 41 -5.22 8.72 -5.38
CA PRO A 41 -6.59 8.81 -4.91
C PRO A 41 -7.11 7.41 -4.57
N LEU A 42 -8.01 7.32 -3.59
CA LEU A 42 -8.68 6.06 -3.25
C LEU A 42 -9.49 5.54 -4.45
N THR A 43 -9.59 4.21 -4.57
CA THR A 43 -10.29 3.50 -5.66
C THR A 43 -11.82 3.67 -5.70
N THR A 44 -12.39 4.70 -5.08
CA THR A 44 -13.80 4.69 -4.65
C THR A 44 -14.82 5.18 -5.69
N SER A 45 -14.44 5.70 -6.86
CA SER A 45 -15.43 6.26 -7.80
C SER A 45 -15.21 6.07 -9.30
N ALA A 46 -14.00 5.75 -9.75
CA ALA A 46 -13.70 5.69 -11.19
C ALA A 46 -13.77 4.27 -11.77
N PRO A 47 -14.05 4.12 -13.09
CA PRO A 47 -13.85 2.86 -13.79
C PRO A 47 -12.43 2.34 -13.57
N ILE A 48 -12.30 1.02 -13.42
CA ILE A 48 -11.03 0.44 -13.04
C ILE A 48 -9.94 0.62 -14.10
N THR A 49 -10.31 0.60 -15.37
CA THR A 49 -9.41 0.88 -16.50
C THR A 49 -8.73 2.24 -16.35
N ASP A 50 -9.49 3.26 -15.96
CA ASP A 50 -8.98 4.61 -15.78
C ASP A 50 -8.08 4.70 -14.55
N PHE A 51 -8.42 3.98 -13.49
CA PHE A 51 -7.58 3.86 -12.31
C PHE A 51 -6.22 3.23 -12.65
N LEU A 52 -6.22 2.10 -13.38
CA LEU A 52 -4.99 1.42 -13.79
C LEU A 52 -4.12 2.28 -14.71
N ALA A 53 -4.72 2.95 -15.69
CA ALA A 53 -4.01 3.87 -16.56
C ALA A 53 -3.37 5.04 -15.78
N ARG A 54 -4.12 5.61 -14.81
CA ARG A 54 -3.60 6.66 -13.94
C ARG A 54 -2.44 6.18 -13.07
N ILE A 55 -2.54 5.00 -12.48
CA ILE A 55 -1.44 4.43 -11.68
C ILE A 55 -0.20 4.26 -12.54
N HIS A 56 -0.33 3.67 -13.73
CA HIS A 56 0.80 3.43 -14.61
C HIS A 56 1.55 4.74 -14.91
N ASN A 57 0.81 5.79 -15.28
CA ASN A 57 1.39 7.11 -15.55
C ASN A 57 2.03 7.74 -14.31
N LEU A 58 1.36 7.68 -13.16
CA LEU A 58 1.86 8.27 -11.91
C LEU A 58 3.07 7.53 -11.33
N MET A 59 3.20 6.23 -11.61
CA MET A 59 4.31 5.42 -11.11
C MET A 59 5.50 5.40 -12.06
N ALA A 60 5.27 5.52 -13.37
CA ALA A 60 6.34 5.63 -14.37
C ALA A 60 7.26 6.85 -14.11
N ASP A 61 6.71 7.95 -13.59
CA ASP A 61 7.44 9.19 -13.33
C ASP A 61 8.11 9.26 -11.94
N LYS A 62 8.01 8.20 -11.12
CA LYS A 62 8.60 8.19 -9.75
C LYS A 62 10.07 7.81 -9.71
N THR A 63 10.84 8.27 -10.70
CA THR A 63 12.30 8.11 -10.77
C THR A 63 13.00 8.67 -9.54
N ALA A 64 12.49 9.79 -8.99
CA ALA A 64 12.99 10.40 -7.76
C ALA A 64 12.98 9.44 -6.57
N ILE A 65 11.94 8.61 -6.42
CA ILE A 65 11.86 7.63 -5.34
C ILE A 65 12.92 6.54 -5.53
N THR A 66 13.05 6.04 -6.76
CA THR A 66 14.06 5.02 -7.09
C THR A 66 15.48 5.51 -6.79
N LEU A 67 15.81 6.73 -7.23
CA LEU A 67 17.12 7.33 -7.00
C LEU A 67 17.38 7.59 -5.51
N TRP A 68 16.37 8.06 -4.79
CA TRP A 68 16.48 8.29 -3.35
C TRP A 68 16.70 6.98 -2.59
N LEU A 69 15.93 5.92 -2.90
CA LEU A 69 16.09 4.61 -2.30
C LEU A 69 17.45 3.98 -2.65
N ALA A 70 17.96 4.18 -3.86
CA ALA A 70 19.29 3.69 -4.23
C ALA A 70 20.40 4.35 -3.41
N ARG A 71 20.26 5.64 -3.11
CA ARG A 71 21.27 6.41 -2.36
C ARG A 71 21.22 6.20 -0.85
N TYR A 72 20.01 6.17 -0.27
CA TYR A 72 19.84 6.16 1.19
C TYR A 72 19.33 4.83 1.74
N SER A 73 18.95 3.89 0.86
CA SER A 73 18.29 2.65 1.24
C SER A 73 17.05 2.92 2.10
N LEU A 74 16.72 2.02 3.00
CA LEU A 74 15.58 2.15 3.90
C LEU A 74 15.93 2.81 5.25
N THR A 75 17.20 3.17 5.47
CA THR A 75 17.68 3.68 6.77
C THR A 75 17.09 5.05 7.13
N ARG A 76 16.77 5.86 6.12
CA ARG A 76 16.23 7.22 6.30
C ARG A 76 14.70 7.28 6.22
N LEU A 77 14.04 6.14 6.04
CA LEU A 77 12.60 6.05 5.82
C LEU A 77 11.79 6.65 6.97
N ASP A 78 12.22 6.40 8.21
CA ASP A 78 11.57 6.91 9.41
C ASP A 78 11.58 8.43 9.47
N ARG A 79 12.73 9.02 9.15
CA ARG A 79 12.89 10.47 9.10
C ARG A 79 12.06 11.07 7.97
N LEU A 80 12.03 10.43 6.80
CA LEU A 80 11.21 10.87 5.68
C LEU A 80 9.71 10.89 6.05
N VAL A 81 9.19 9.83 6.66
CA VAL A 81 7.78 9.77 7.08
C VAL A 81 7.48 10.78 8.20
N ALA A 82 8.43 11.02 9.11
CA ALA A 82 8.28 12.04 10.15
C ALA A 82 8.21 13.47 9.57
N CYS A 83 9.05 13.78 8.58
CA CYS A 83 9.10 15.10 7.95
C CYS A 83 8.01 15.31 6.88
N CYS A 84 7.59 14.26 6.18
CA CYS A 84 6.60 14.28 5.11
C CYS A 84 5.52 13.23 5.38
N ARG A 85 4.47 13.58 6.13
CA ARG A 85 3.41 12.61 6.50
C ARG A 85 2.76 11.94 5.29
N HIS A 86 2.58 12.65 4.18
CA HIS A 86 2.01 12.10 2.94
C HIS A 86 2.97 11.19 2.18
N ALA A 87 4.29 11.30 2.40
CA ALA A 87 5.29 10.44 1.73
C ALA A 87 5.07 8.97 2.06
N ARG A 88 4.55 8.66 3.26
CA ARG A 88 4.17 7.29 3.62
C ARG A 88 3.22 6.66 2.60
N ALA A 89 2.12 7.33 2.27
CA ALA A 89 1.15 6.80 1.32
C ALA A 89 1.75 6.69 -0.09
N VAL A 90 2.52 7.68 -0.52
CA VAL A 90 3.24 7.66 -1.81
C VAL A 90 4.18 6.46 -1.91
N LEU A 91 4.92 6.15 -0.84
CA LEU A 91 5.86 5.04 -0.77
C LEU A 91 5.17 3.68 -0.69
N LEU A 92 4.02 3.60 -0.01
CA LEU A 92 3.18 2.40 -0.02
C LEU A 92 2.69 2.10 -1.43
N ASP A 93 2.19 3.10 -2.14
CA ASP A 93 1.73 2.94 -3.53
C ASP A 93 2.89 2.55 -4.45
N TYR A 94 4.07 3.16 -4.28
CA TYR A 94 5.28 2.81 -5.03
C TYR A 94 5.73 1.38 -4.75
N ALA A 95 5.70 0.95 -3.47
CA ALA A 95 6.05 -0.41 -3.09
C ALA A 95 5.09 -1.43 -3.72
N ALA A 96 3.79 -1.13 -3.68
CA ALA A 96 2.74 -1.95 -4.29
C ALA A 96 2.94 -2.07 -5.79
N TYR A 97 3.31 -1.00 -6.47
CA TYR A 97 3.47 -1.03 -7.92
C TYR A 97 4.72 -1.81 -8.35
N HIS A 98 5.85 -1.59 -7.68
CA HIS A 98 7.14 -2.20 -8.04
C HIS A 98 7.46 -3.51 -7.30
N GLY A 99 6.53 -4.06 -6.52
CA GLY A 99 6.74 -5.31 -5.78
C GLY A 99 7.81 -5.22 -4.69
N ARG A 100 8.04 -4.03 -4.11
CA ARG A 100 9.10 -3.81 -3.10
C ARG A 100 8.64 -4.25 -1.71
N LEU A 101 8.59 -5.57 -1.48
CA LEU A 101 8.12 -6.16 -0.22
C LEU A 101 8.86 -5.64 1.02
N GLY A 102 10.19 -5.51 0.98
CA GLY A 102 10.95 -4.98 2.13
C GLY A 102 10.57 -3.54 2.52
N LEU A 103 10.29 -2.68 1.52
CA LEU A 103 9.82 -1.31 1.76
C LEU A 103 8.43 -1.32 2.40
N LEU A 104 7.51 -2.14 1.88
CA LEU A 104 6.18 -2.30 2.47
C LEU A 104 6.28 -2.79 3.93
N GLN A 105 7.06 -3.83 4.19
CA GLN A 105 7.25 -4.40 5.52
C GLN A 105 7.71 -3.34 6.52
N GLN A 106 8.71 -2.53 6.16
CA GLN A 106 9.22 -1.49 7.04
C GLN A 106 8.21 -0.36 7.28
N LEU A 107 7.48 0.07 6.24
CA LEU A 107 6.44 1.09 6.38
C LEU A 107 5.33 0.59 7.31
N VAL A 108 4.86 -0.63 7.10
CA VAL A 108 3.70 -1.16 7.83
C VAL A 108 4.09 -1.67 9.22
N ALA A 109 5.33 -2.09 9.46
CA ALA A 109 5.81 -2.63 10.75
C ALA A 109 5.38 -1.81 11.97
N LYS A 110 5.45 -0.48 11.87
CA LYS A 110 5.17 0.46 12.97
C LYS A 110 3.68 0.80 13.16
N ASN A 111 2.81 0.38 12.26
CA ASN A 111 1.37 0.61 12.41
C ASN A 111 0.71 -0.59 13.09
N HIS A 112 -0.02 -0.32 14.17
CA HIS A 112 -0.83 -1.32 14.86
C HIS A 112 -2.22 -1.50 14.23
N GLU A 113 -2.59 -0.66 13.26
CA GLU A 113 -3.88 -0.79 12.58
C GLU A 113 -3.91 -2.00 11.62
N PRO A 114 -4.97 -2.83 11.68
CA PRO A 114 -5.11 -4.00 10.82
C PRO A 114 -5.35 -3.63 9.35
N PHE A 115 -6.12 -2.57 9.09
CA PHE A 115 -6.47 -2.11 7.75
C PHE A 115 -6.56 -0.58 7.66
N PRO A 116 -5.42 0.15 7.64
CA PRO A 116 -5.44 1.55 7.24
C PRO A 116 -6.12 1.68 5.87
N THR A 117 -6.98 2.68 5.69
CA THR A 117 -7.58 3.01 4.37
C THR A 117 -6.52 3.18 3.27
N GLN A 118 -5.32 3.59 3.64
CA GLN A 118 -4.14 3.70 2.78
C GLN A 118 -3.67 2.36 2.19
N LEU A 119 -3.97 1.23 2.84
CA LEU A 119 -3.62 -0.09 2.31
C LEU A 119 -4.59 -0.57 1.23
N GLN A 120 -5.78 0.02 1.08
CA GLN A 120 -6.74 -0.40 0.05
C GLN A 120 -6.12 -0.32 -1.35
N ASN A 121 -5.43 0.79 -1.65
CA ASN A 121 -4.70 0.94 -2.92
C ASN A 121 -3.56 -0.06 -3.04
N VAL A 122 -2.84 -0.35 -1.96
CA VAL A 122 -1.76 -1.34 -1.94
C VAL A 122 -2.25 -2.72 -2.37
N TRP A 123 -3.42 -3.16 -1.87
CA TRP A 123 -4.02 -4.44 -2.27
C TRP A 123 -4.34 -4.48 -3.76
N VAL A 124 -5.08 -3.49 -4.26
CA VAL A 124 -5.50 -3.45 -5.66
C VAL A 124 -4.31 -3.35 -6.60
N VAL A 125 -3.37 -2.44 -6.33
CA VAL A 125 -2.17 -2.25 -7.13
C VAL A 125 -1.32 -3.52 -7.13
N SER A 126 -1.02 -4.10 -5.96
CA SER A 126 -0.22 -5.33 -5.88
C SER A 126 -0.87 -6.48 -6.63
N ALA A 127 -2.19 -6.63 -6.54
CA ALA A 127 -2.94 -7.63 -7.29
C ALA A 127 -2.82 -7.43 -8.80
N THR A 128 -2.96 -6.18 -9.26
CA THR A 128 -2.87 -5.86 -10.71
C THR A 128 -1.48 -6.07 -11.29
N GLN A 129 -0.45 -5.91 -10.46
CA GLN A 129 0.93 -6.11 -10.86
C GLN A 129 1.42 -7.55 -10.64
N GLY A 130 0.57 -8.43 -10.09
CA GLY A 130 0.91 -9.83 -9.86
C GLY A 130 1.82 -10.09 -8.65
N HIS A 131 1.93 -9.15 -7.71
CA HIS A 131 2.83 -9.28 -6.55
C HIS A 131 2.22 -10.15 -5.45
N VAL A 132 2.13 -11.46 -5.67
CA VAL A 132 1.50 -12.44 -4.74
C VAL A 132 2.11 -12.38 -3.34
N ALA A 133 3.44 -12.39 -3.23
CA ALA A 133 4.14 -12.34 -1.95
C ALA A 133 3.78 -11.10 -1.10
N MET A 134 3.43 -10.00 -1.76
CA MET A 134 2.99 -8.78 -1.08
C MET A 134 1.61 -8.93 -0.47
N LEU A 135 0.67 -9.53 -1.21
CA LEU A 135 -0.67 -9.79 -0.70
C LEU A 135 -0.67 -10.87 0.37
N GLU A 136 0.16 -11.88 0.25
CA GLU A 136 0.36 -12.90 1.27
C GLU A 136 0.85 -12.29 2.59
N PHE A 137 1.83 -11.38 2.51
CA PHE A 137 2.29 -10.63 3.68
C PHE A 137 1.16 -9.79 4.30
N LEU A 138 0.41 -9.03 3.49
CA LEU A 138 -0.69 -8.21 3.98
C LEU A 138 -1.81 -9.04 4.61
N HIS A 139 -2.17 -10.16 3.98
CA HIS A 139 -3.16 -11.11 4.47
C HIS A 139 -2.73 -11.69 5.82
N THR A 140 -1.51 -12.20 5.90
CA THR A 140 -0.95 -12.79 7.13
C THR A 140 -0.88 -11.76 8.25
N ARG A 141 -0.49 -10.53 7.95
CA ARG A 141 -0.44 -9.45 8.94
C ARG A 141 -1.83 -9.10 9.45
N ALA A 142 -2.79 -8.90 8.54
CA ALA A 142 -4.17 -8.61 8.90
C ALA A 142 -4.75 -9.70 9.80
N PHE A 143 -4.55 -10.97 9.43
CA PHE A 143 -4.98 -12.11 10.23
C PHE A 143 -4.38 -12.11 11.64
N ARG A 144 -3.07 -11.87 11.77
CA ARG A 144 -2.41 -11.78 13.09
C ARG A 144 -2.96 -10.65 13.95
N LEU A 145 -3.22 -9.48 13.37
CA LEU A 145 -3.75 -8.32 14.10
C LEU A 145 -5.21 -8.53 14.54
N LEU A 146 -6.01 -9.20 13.71
CA LEU A 146 -7.37 -9.61 14.09
C LEU A 146 -7.36 -10.70 15.15
N ALA A 147 -6.42 -11.64 15.10
CA ALA A 147 -6.31 -12.73 16.08
C ALA A 147 -5.93 -12.24 17.49
N THR A 148 -5.22 -11.12 17.60
CA THR A 148 -4.90 -10.50 18.89
C THR A 148 -6.07 -9.75 19.52
N ASP A 149 -7.17 -9.53 18.79
CA ASP A 149 -8.39 -8.95 19.32
C ASP A 149 -9.28 -10.10 19.81
N ASN A 150 -9.53 -10.20 21.13
CA ASN A 150 -10.15 -11.34 21.83
C ASN A 150 -11.60 -11.71 21.41
N ASN A 151 -12.09 -11.22 20.27
CA ASN A 151 -13.43 -11.47 19.74
C ASN A 151 -13.50 -12.63 18.73
N MET A 152 -12.47 -13.49 18.65
CA MET A 152 -12.29 -14.49 17.58
C MET A 152 -13.08 -15.80 17.71
N ASP A 153 -13.69 -16.11 18.85
CA ASP A 153 -14.33 -17.43 19.08
C ASP A 153 -15.56 -17.74 18.20
N ARG A 154 -16.06 -16.78 17.40
CA ARG A 154 -17.25 -16.99 16.55
C ARG A 154 -16.98 -17.10 15.05
N ALA A 155 -15.74 -16.88 14.59
CA ALA A 155 -15.43 -16.77 13.16
C ALA A 155 -14.97 -18.09 12.49
N PHE A 156 -14.82 -19.17 13.26
CA PHE A 156 -13.96 -20.30 12.88
C PHE A 156 -14.62 -21.59 12.38
N GLU A 157 -15.96 -21.70 12.33
CA GLU A 157 -16.62 -22.95 11.88
C GLU A 157 -16.82 -23.08 10.35
N GLY A 158 -16.29 -22.16 9.56
CA GLY A 158 -16.22 -22.31 8.10
C GLY A 158 -15.14 -21.40 7.56
N GLY A 159 -14.13 -21.97 6.88
CA GLY A 159 -12.93 -21.28 6.40
C GLY A 159 -13.17 -19.85 5.90
N PRO A 160 -12.18 -18.96 6.08
CA PRO A 160 -12.35 -17.54 6.37
C PRO A 160 -13.43 -16.89 5.53
N SER A 161 -14.66 -16.95 6.04
CA SER A 161 -15.75 -16.18 5.51
C SER A 161 -15.54 -14.75 5.99
N LEU A 162 -14.98 -13.90 5.13
CA LEU A 162 -14.95 -12.43 5.26
C LEU A 162 -16.36 -11.79 5.23
N THR A 163 -17.34 -12.55 5.70
CA THR A 163 -18.79 -12.38 5.56
C THR A 163 -19.49 -12.36 6.91
N GLN A 164 -18.80 -12.77 7.99
CA GLN A 164 -19.38 -12.85 9.34
C GLN A 164 -18.59 -12.06 10.40
N MET A 165 -17.93 -10.96 10.03
CA MET A 165 -17.58 -9.95 11.05
C MET A 165 -18.78 -9.01 11.23
N PRO A 166 -19.29 -8.85 12.47
CA PRO A 166 -20.31 -7.84 12.74
C PRO A 166 -19.74 -6.46 12.46
N ASP A 167 -20.60 -5.53 12.05
CA ASP A 167 -20.32 -4.13 11.68
C ASP A 167 -19.52 -3.36 12.76
N HIS A 168 -18.23 -3.66 12.91
CA HIS A 168 -17.34 -2.92 13.78
C HIS A 168 -16.89 -1.67 13.01
N PRO A 169 -17.19 -0.45 13.50
CA PRO A 169 -16.96 0.80 12.76
C PRO A 169 -15.48 1.14 12.51
N SER A 170 -14.56 0.27 12.91
CA SER A 170 -13.10 0.43 12.77
C SER A 170 -12.37 -0.81 12.24
N ALA A 171 -13.08 -1.89 11.89
CA ALA A 171 -12.50 -3.06 11.25
C ALA A 171 -12.99 -3.17 9.81
N THR A 172 -12.36 -2.45 8.88
CA THR A 172 -12.51 -2.67 7.45
C THR A 172 -11.82 -3.97 7.04
N THR A 173 -12.33 -5.11 7.48
CA THR A 173 -12.11 -6.38 6.78
C THR A 173 -12.42 -6.17 5.30
N LEU A 174 -11.61 -6.74 4.40
CA LEU A 174 -11.92 -6.83 2.98
C LEU A 174 -13.31 -7.45 2.85
N SER A 175 -14.34 -6.63 2.69
CA SER A 175 -15.70 -7.14 2.54
C SER A 175 -15.71 -8.09 1.34
N ASN A 176 -16.66 -9.04 1.31
CA ASN A 176 -16.92 -9.83 0.11
C ASN A 176 -16.99 -8.98 -1.18
N GLY A 177 -17.46 -7.73 -1.05
CA GLY A 177 -17.47 -6.76 -2.14
C GLY A 177 -16.06 -6.36 -2.59
N ALA A 178 -15.13 -6.12 -1.66
CA ALA A 178 -13.75 -5.74 -1.97
C ALA A 178 -12.95 -6.89 -2.61
N LEU A 179 -13.08 -8.13 -2.12
CA LEU A 179 -12.45 -9.29 -2.76
C LEU A 179 -13.10 -9.65 -4.10
N GLY A 180 -14.43 -9.58 -4.19
CA GLY A 180 -15.13 -9.73 -5.46
C GLY A 180 -14.67 -8.69 -6.48
N HIS A 181 -14.47 -7.44 -6.05
CA HIS A 181 -13.88 -6.40 -6.87
C HIS A 181 -12.46 -6.79 -7.31
N LEU A 182 -11.59 -7.21 -6.39
CA LEU A 182 -10.22 -7.65 -6.66
C LEU A 182 -10.15 -8.76 -7.72
N LEU A 183 -11.02 -9.76 -7.64
CA LEU A 183 -11.10 -10.85 -8.62
C LEU A 183 -11.48 -10.35 -10.03
N TYR A 184 -12.39 -9.38 -10.12
CA TYR A 184 -12.70 -8.75 -11.41
C TYR A 184 -11.53 -7.96 -11.94
N VAL A 185 -10.81 -7.23 -11.07
CA VAL A 185 -9.62 -6.48 -11.46
C VAL A 185 -8.56 -7.40 -12.06
N VAL A 186 -8.24 -8.47 -11.35
CA VAL A 186 -7.18 -9.42 -11.69
C VAL A 186 -7.50 -10.17 -12.97
N ALA A 187 -8.77 -10.55 -13.17
CA ALA A 187 -9.24 -11.12 -14.44
C ALA A 187 -9.14 -10.12 -15.61
N HIS A 188 -9.24 -8.82 -15.33
CA HIS A 188 -9.12 -7.79 -16.35
C HIS A 188 -7.68 -7.59 -16.86
N VAL A 189 -6.67 -7.85 -16.02
CA VAL A 189 -5.25 -7.62 -16.32
C VAL A 189 -4.46 -8.89 -16.66
N ASN A 190 -5.13 -10.02 -16.84
CA ASN A 190 -4.53 -11.33 -17.14
C ASN A 190 -3.50 -11.83 -16.11
N GLN A 191 -3.75 -11.58 -14.82
CA GLN A 191 -2.87 -12.03 -13.75
C GLN A 191 -3.31 -13.41 -13.22
N LEU A 192 -3.05 -14.48 -14.00
CA LEU A 192 -3.52 -15.84 -13.71
C LEU A 192 -3.03 -16.36 -12.35
N GLU A 193 -1.75 -16.17 -12.02
CA GLU A 193 -1.18 -16.62 -10.75
C GLU A 193 -1.88 -15.94 -9.56
N MET A 194 -2.14 -14.63 -9.67
CA MET A 194 -2.89 -13.88 -8.67
C MET A 194 -4.33 -14.38 -8.55
N LEU A 195 -4.97 -14.72 -9.68
CA LEU A 195 -6.33 -15.25 -9.69
C LEU A 195 -6.40 -16.61 -8.97
N GLN A 196 -5.45 -17.50 -9.26
CA GLN A 196 -5.31 -18.79 -8.59
C GLN A 196 -5.09 -18.62 -7.09
N TRP A 197 -4.17 -17.73 -6.71
CA TRP A 197 -3.93 -17.41 -5.31
C TRP A 197 -5.19 -16.89 -4.61
N LEU A 198 -5.92 -15.96 -5.22
CA LEU A 198 -7.16 -15.44 -4.64
C LEU A 198 -8.25 -16.52 -4.47
N PHE A 199 -8.37 -17.47 -5.41
CA PHE A 199 -9.30 -18.59 -5.26
C PHE A 199 -8.86 -19.61 -4.20
N CYS A 200 -7.56 -19.76 -3.95
CA CYS A 200 -7.05 -20.57 -2.86
C CYS A 200 -7.27 -19.91 -1.49
N MET A 201 -7.12 -18.58 -1.43
CA MET A 201 -7.24 -17.82 -0.18
C MET A 201 -8.68 -17.49 0.20
N TRP A 202 -9.55 -17.30 -0.78
CA TRP A 202 -10.95 -16.96 -0.56
C TRP A 202 -11.86 -17.99 -1.23
N VAL A 203 -12.54 -18.77 -0.39
CA VAL A 203 -13.60 -19.66 -0.82
C VAL A 203 -14.93 -18.94 -0.63
N PRO A 204 -15.68 -18.64 -1.71
CA PRO A 204 -17.00 -18.05 -1.58
C PRO A 204 -17.88 -18.94 -0.68
N PRO A 205 -18.72 -18.36 0.18
CA PRO A 205 -19.43 -19.10 1.24
C PRO A 205 -20.41 -20.14 0.71
N ASN A 206 -20.79 -20.06 -0.57
CA ASN A 206 -21.63 -21.05 -1.22
C ASN A 206 -21.25 -21.25 -2.70
N ALA A 207 -21.60 -22.42 -3.24
CA ALA A 207 -21.28 -22.82 -4.60
C ALA A 207 -21.90 -21.89 -5.67
N VAL A 208 -23.03 -21.25 -5.37
CA VAL A 208 -23.70 -20.33 -6.30
C VAL A 208 -22.88 -19.05 -6.47
N SER A 209 -22.45 -18.43 -5.36
CA SER A 209 -21.56 -17.27 -5.36
C SER A 209 -20.24 -17.58 -6.06
N ARG A 210 -19.69 -18.77 -5.82
CA ARG A 210 -18.47 -19.23 -6.50
C ARG A 210 -18.63 -19.31 -8.00
N ARG A 211 -19.65 -20.02 -8.50
CA ARG A 211 -19.93 -20.12 -9.94
C ARG A 211 -20.17 -18.76 -10.57
N ARG A 212 -20.84 -17.84 -9.87
CA ARG A 212 -21.11 -16.48 -10.37
C ARG A 212 -19.80 -15.69 -10.55
N VAL A 213 -18.90 -15.77 -9.58
CA VAL A 213 -17.59 -15.09 -9.66
C VAL A 213 -16.72 -15.72 -10.75
N GLU A 214 -16.61 -17.05 -10.78
CA GLU A 214 -15.86 -17.79 -11.81
C GLU A 214 -16.37 -17.47 -13.22
N SER A 215 -17.69 -17.52 -13.43
CA SER A 215 -18.32 -17.19 -14.72
C SER A 215 -18.01 -15.75 -15.16
N LYS A 216 -18.03 -14.80 -14.23
CA LYS A 216 -17.75 -13.40 -14.54
C LYS A 216 -16.27 -13.15 -14.81
N CYS A 217 -15.36 -13.76 -14.06
CA CYS A 217 -13.93 -13.74 -14.35
C CYS A 217 -13.65 -14.34 -15.74
N LEU A 218 -14.29 -15.45 -16.10
CA LEU A 218 -14.17 -16.06 -17.42
C LEU A 218 -14.70 -15.15 -18.54
N GLN A 219 -15.87 -14.55 -18.35
CA GLN A 219 -16.41 -13.57 -19.31
C GLN A 219 -15.47 -12.39 -19.52
N MET A 220 -14.82 -11.90 -18.46
CA MET A 220 -13.84 -10.82 -18.55
C MET A 220 -12.58 -11.26 -19.30
N ALA A 221 -12.07 -12.46 -19.02
CA ALA A 221 -10.92 -13.02 -19.73
C ALA A 221 -11.21 -13.18 -21.23
N VAL A 222 -12.37 -13.75 -21.60
CA VAL A 222 -12.80 -13.89 -23.00
C VAL A 222 -12.94 -12.52 -23.68
N ARG A 223 -13.60 -11.56 -23.02
CA ARG A 223 -13.80 -10.21 -23.57
C ARG A 223 -12.47 -9.49 -23.87
N ASN A 224 -11.44 -9.75 -23.08
CA ASN A 224 -10.12 -9.14 -23.23
C ASN A 224 -9.15 -9.98 -24.08
N GLY A 225 -9.58 -11.14 -24.60
CA GLY A 225 -8.76 -11.98 -25.48
C GLY A 225 -7.71 -12.84 -24.76
N TYR A 226 -7.96 -13.22 -23.50
CA TYR A 226 -7.06 -14.06 -22.69
C TYR A 226 -7.47 -15.54 -22.63
N ALA A 227 -8.47 -15.95 -23.42
CA ALA A 227 -9.05 -17.30 -23.42
C ALA A 227 -8.48 -18.20 -24.53
#